data_AF-A0A537JRF6-F1
#
_entry.id   AF-A0A537JRF6-F1
#
_cell.length_a   1.000
_cell.length_b   1.000
_cell.length_c   1.000
_cell.angle_alpha   90.00
_cell.angle_beta   90.00
_cell.angle_gamma   90.00
#
_symmetry.space_group_name_H-M   'P 1'
#
loop_
_entity.id
_entity.type
_entity.pdbx_description
1 polymer ?
#
loop_
_entity_poly.entity_id
_entity_poly.type
_entity_poly.pdbx_seq_one_letter_code
_entity_poly.pdbx_strand_id
1 'polypeptide(L)' 'LLILGIGLSLGGPTGYAINPARDLGPRIAHFILPIKNKRDSDWGYSWIPVVGPIIGALIAGYLFKLI' A
#
# COMPACT_ATOMS: atom_id res chain seq x y z
N LEU A 1 -2.01 -0.05 -17.99
CA LEU A 1 -1.21 1.20 -17.97
C LEU A 1 -1.46 2.07 -16.73
N LEU A 2 -2.67 2.12 -16.16
CA LEU A 2 -2.98 2.93 -14.96
C LEU A 2 -2.00 2.71 -13.79
N ILE A 3 -1.85 1.47 -13.31
CA ILE A 3 -0.95 1.15 -12.18
C ILE A 3 0.50 1.53 -12.49
N LEU A 4 0.95 1.30 -13.73
CA LEU A 4 2.29 1.69 -14.19
C LEU A 4 2.45 3.22 -14.14
N GLY A 5 1.46 3.97 -14.65
CA GLY A 5 1.48 5.44 -14.60
C GLY A 5 1.55 5.96 -13.16
N ILE A 6 0.74 5.41 -12.25
CA ILE A 6 0.77 5.75 -10.82
C ILE A 6 2.14 5.40 -10.22
N GLY A 7 2.69 4.23 -10.52
CA GLY A 7 4.00 3.81 -10.02
C GLY A 7 5.14 4.72 -10.49
N LEU A 8 5.13 5.11 -11.77
CA LEU A 8 6.15 5.98 -12.35
C LEU A 8 6.04 7.45 -11.90
N SER A 9 4.83 7.94 -11.61
CA SER A 9 4.60 9.35 -11.25
C SER A 9 4.50 9.62 -9.74
N LEU A 10 3.97 8.67 -8.96
CA LEU A 10 3.65 8.83 -7.54
C LEU A 10 4.26 7.74 -6.64
N GLY A 11 5.09 6.85 -7.19
CA GLY A 11 5.66 5.73 -6.44
C GLY A 11 6.76 6.09 -5.45
N GLY A 12 7.44 7.23 -5.60
CA GLY A 12 8.64 7.57 -4.81
C GLY A 12 8.43 7.58 -3.29
N PRO A 13 7.47 8.34 -2.74
CA PRO A 13 7.32 8.49 -1.30
C PRO A 13 6.89 7.22 -0.54
N THR A 14 6.08 6.35 -1.16
CA THR A 14 5.41 5.24 -0.47
C THR A 14 5.45 3.90 -1.20
N GLY A 15 6.13 3.82 -2.35
CA GLY A 15 6.16 2.61 -3.18
C GLY A 15 4.81 2.25 -3.79
N TYR A 16 3.93 3.24 -4.00
CA TYR A 16 2.57 3.08 -4.53
C TYR A 16 1.79 1.96 -3.81
N ALA A 17 1.79 1.99 -2.47
CA ALA A 17 1.09 1.02 -1.61
C ALA A 17 -0.44 1.22 -1.65
N ILE A 18 -1.04 1.02 -2.82
CA ILE A 18 -2.44 1.31 -3.15
C ILE A 18 -3.40 0.13 -2.88
N ASN A 19 -2.90 -0.95 -2.29
CA ASN A 19 -3.70 -2.15 -2.02
C ASN A 19 -3.30 -2.73 -0.65
N PRO A 20 -4.25 -2.83 0.31
CA PRO A 20 -3.99 -3.36 1.65
C PRO A 20 -3.39 -4.76 1.65
N ALA A 21 -3.91 -5.68 0.82
CA ALA A 21 -3.41 -7.04 0.75
C ALA A 21 -2.00 -7.12 0.13
N ARG A 22 -1.70 -6.23 -0.82
CA ARG A 22 -0.39 -6.12 -1.47
C ARG A 22 0.71 -5.67 -0.50
N ASP A 23 0.35 -4.95 0.56
CA ASP A 23 1.27 -4.50 1.61
C ASP A 23 1.29 -5.46 2.83
N LEU A 24 0.13 -5.71 3.46
CA LEU A 24 0.04 -6.47 4.70
C LEU A 24 0.50 -7.93 4.57
N GLY A 25 0.13 -8.61 3.48
CA GLY A 25 0.48 -10.01 3.28
C GLY A 25 2.01 -10.22 3.27
N PRO A 26 2.75 -9.53 2.38
CA PRO A 26 4.21 -9.55 2.40
C PRO A 26 4.83 -9.09 3.72
N ARG A 27 4.23 -8.11 4.41
CA ARG A 27 4.71 -7.62 5.72
C ARG A 27 4.62 -8.67 6.82
N ILE A 28 3.48 -9.37 6.91
CA ILE A 28 3.29 -10.48 7.86
C ILE A 28 4.29 -11.60 7.56
N ALA A 29 4.47 -11.95 6.28
CA ALA A 29 5.47 -12.93 5.87
C ALA A 29 6.89 -12.48 6.26
N HIS A 30 7.26 -11.22 6.01
CA HIS A 30 8.54 -10.65 6.43
C HIS A 30 8.74 -10.70 7.95
N PHE A 31 7.68 -10.48 8.73
CA PHE A 31 7.73 -10.57 10.19
C PHE A 31 7.98 -12.00 10.68
N ILE A 32 7.26 -12.98 10.14
CA ILE A 32 7.32 -14.39 10.58
C ILE A 32 8.57 -15.10 10.07
N LEU A 33 8.97 -14.86 8.82
CA LEU A 33 10.02 -15.65 8.19
C LEU A 33 11.41 -15.36 8.79
N PRO A 34 12.23 -16.40 9.03
CA PRO A 34 13.58 -16.23 9.54
C PRO A 34 14.52 -15.78 8.41
N ILE A 35 14.59 -14.48 8.17
CA ILE A 35 15.46 -13.87 7.17
C ILE A 35 16.71 -13.33 7.87
N LYS A 36 17.90 -13.81 7.48
CA LYS A 36 19.19 -13.38 8.04
C LYS A 36 19.39 -11.88 7.78
N ASN A 37 19.78 -11.13 8.80
CA ASN A 37 20.01 -9.67 8.74
C ASN A 37 18.79 -8.85 8.27
N LYS A 38 17.55 -9.31 8.50
CA LYS A 38 16.36 -8.53 8.17
C LYS A 38 16.22 -7.29 9.04
N ARG A 39 15.70 -6.21 8.44
CA ARG A 39 15.28 -5.01 9.17
C ARG A 39 13.99 -5.30 9.95
N ASP A 40 13.60 -4.38 10.83
CA ASP A 40 12.24 -4.34 11.36
C ASP A 40 11.17 -4.27 10.24
N SER A 41 9.96 -4.75 10.53
CA SER A 41 8.84 -4.82 9.57
C SER A 41 8.04 -3.51 9.45
N ASP A 42 8.48 -2.43 10.12
CA ASP A 42 7.90 -1.09 10.04
C ASP A 42 6.39 -1.07 10.37
N TRP A 43 6.05 -1.64 11.52
CA TRP A 43 4.67 -1.70 12.01
C TRP A 43 4.08 -0.32 12.33
N GLY A 44 4.91 0.69 12.59
CA GLY A 44 4.45 2.07 12.76
C GLY A 44 3.79 2.64 11.49
N TYR A 45 4.29 2.25 10.32
CA TYR A 45 3.73 2.65 9.02
C TYR A 45 2.61 1.73 8.51
N SER A 46 2.48 0.50 9.03
CA SER A 46 1.68 -0.56 8.41
C SER A 46 0.18 -0.27 8.26
N TRP A 47 -0.38 0.65 9.05
CA TRP A 47 -1.79 1.02 8.93
C TRP A 47 -2.07 1.97 7.76
N ILE A 48 -1.06 2.71 7.29
CA ILE A 48 -1.20 3.72 6.22
C ILE A 48 -1.55 3.04 4.88
N PRO A 49 -0.83 1.99 4.42
CA PRO A 49 -1.21 1.20 3.24
C PRO A 49 -2.54 0.46 3.33
N VAL A 50 -3.19 0.47 4.49
CA VAL A 50 -4.49 -0.17 4.71
C VAL A 50 -5.59 0.87 4.65
N VAL A 51 -5.53 1.85 5.56
CA VAL A 51 -6.57 2.86 5.71
C VAL A 51 -6.56 3.85 4.55
N GLY A 52 -5.38 4.29 4.10
CA GLY A 52 -5.22 5.25 3.02
C GLY A 52 -5.88 4.80 1.72
N PRO A 53 -5.55 3.60 1.18
CA PRO A 53 -6.18 3.10 -0.03
C PRO A 53 -7.68 2.84 0.09
N ILE A 54 -8.18 2.39 1.25
CA ILE A 54 -9.61 2.17 1.46
C ILE A 54 -10.36 3.50 1.38
N ILE A 55 -9.91 4.52 2.11
CA ILE A 55 -10.51 5.86 2.08
C ILE A 55 -10.44 6.44 0.66
N GLY A 56 -9.26 6.37 0.03
CA GLY A 56 -9.07 6.87 -1.34
C GLY A 56 -9.98 6.19 -2.35
N ALA A 57 -10.14 4.87 -2.27
CA ALA A 57 -11.03 4.11 -3.15
C ALA A 57 -12.51 4.47 -2.94
N LEU A 58 -12.95 4.66 -1.68
CA LEU A 58 -14.31 5.09 -1.38
C LEU A 58 -14.59 6.49 -1.93
N ILE A 59 -13.67 7.44 -1.73
CA ILE A 59 -13.80 8.81 -2.26
C ILE A 59 -13.83 8.79 -3.79
N ALA A 60 -12.89 8.10 -4.43
CA ALA A 60 -12.83 8.02 -5.89
C ALA A 60 -14.07 7.36 -6.48
N GLY A 61 -14.55 6.26 -5.88
CA GLY A 61 -15.76 5.57 -6.30
C GLY A 61 -17.02 6.42 -6.14
N TYR A 62 -17.09 7.23 -5.09
CA TYR A 62 -18.19 8.18 -4.89
C TYR A 62 -18.15 9.32 -5.92
N LEU A 63 -16.98 9.94 -6.12
CA LEU A 63 -16.80 11.00 -7.12
C LEU A 63 -17.12 10.51 -8.54
N PHE A 64 -16.70 9.29 -8.88
CA PHE A 64 -17.02 8.69 -10.18
C PHE A 64 -18.52 8.51 -10.41
N LYS A 65 -19.34 8.37 -9.35
CA LYS A 65 -20.80 8.33 -9.49
C LYS A 65 -21.44 9.71 -9.62
N LEU A 66 -20.76 10.77 -9.17
CA LEU A 66 -21.29 12.14 -9.20
C LEU A 66 -21.02 12.86 -10.52
N ILE A 67 -20.00 12.41 -11.27
CA ILE A 67 -19.55 12.98 -12.54
C ILE A 67 -20.06 12.09 -13.67
#